data_AF-A0A453ISE5-F1
#
_entry.id   AF-A0A453ISE5-F1
#
_cell.length_a   1.000
_cell.length_b   1.000
_cell.length_c   1.000
_cell.angle_alpha   90.00
_cell.angle_beta   90.00
_cell.angle_gamma   90.00
#
_symmetry.space_group_name_H-M   'P 1'
#
loop_
_entity.id
_entity.type
_entity.pdbx_description
1 polymer ?
#
loop_
_entity_poly.entity_id
_entity_poly.type
_entity_poly.pdbx_seq_one_letter_code
_entity_poly.pdbx_strand_id
1 'polypeptide(L)'
;MNVSNQALIMNKGGARLLANIASKTDDPQTMRMVAGAIANLCGNEKWHAMLKQDGGIKALLGMFQTGHTDVIAQIARGLANFAKCESRVISQGHKKGRSLLIEDGVLSWIMANSTMFPPSTRRHIELAFCHLAQNVENSRDIIITGGIKELLRISKESSRDDARNLAKKALNSNPAFLKEIQ
;
A
#
# COMPACT_ATOMS: atom_id res chain seq x y z
N MET A 1 -0.41 -13.17 -12.86
CA MET A 1 -1.79 -13.05 -13.39
C MET A 1 -1.74 -12.13 -14.60
N ASN A 2 -2.28 -12.52 -15.76
CA ASN A 2 -2.25 -11.66 -16.95
C ASN A 2 -3.40 -10.62 -16.90
N VAL A 3 -3.29 -9.56 -17.70
CA VAL A 3 -4.23 -8.43 -17.68
C VAL A 3 -5.64 -8.86 -18.10
N SER A 4 -5.78 -9.77 -19.06
CA SER A 4 -7.07 -10.28 -19.53
C SER A 4 -7.85 -11.01 -18.44
N ASN A 5 -7.17 -11.84 -17.65
CA ASN A 5 -7.79 -12.56 -16.54
C ASN A 5 -8.20 -11.60 -15.41
N GLN A 6 -7.37 -10.58 -15.12
CA GLN A 6 -7.75 -9.53 -14.16
C GLN A 6 -9.01 -8.81 -14.59
N ALA A 7 -9.12 -8.44 -15.87
CA ALA A 7 -10.30 -7.77 -16.41
C ALA A 7 -11.56 -8.63 -16.24
N LEU A 8 -11.49 -9.93 -16.58
CA LEU A 8 -12.63 -10.84 -16.40
C LEU A 8 -13.05 -10.97 -14.94
N ILE A 9 -12.09 -11.10 -14.02
CA ILE A 9 -12.35 -11.18 -12.57
C ILE A 9 -13.04 -9.91 -12.08
N MET A 10 -12.50 -8.74 -12.43
CA MET A 10 -13.03 -7.45 -11.98
C MET A 10 -14.42 -7.18 -12.56
N ASN A 11 -14.61 -7.40 -13.85
CA ASN A 11 -15.91 -7.20 -14.51
C ASN A 11 -17.01 -8.13 -13.97
N LYS A 12 -16.65 -9.27 -13.40
CA LYS A 12 -17.59 -10.19 -12.74
C LYS A 12 -17.79 -9.91 -11.24
N GLY A 13 -17.32 -8.77 -10.73
CA GLY A 13 -17.44 -8.39 -9.32
C GLY A 13 -16.55 -9.21 -8.39
N GLY A 14 -15.43 -9.74 -8.90
CA GLY A 14 -14.52 -10.60 -8.14
C GLY A 14 -13.91 -9.90 -6.94
N ALA A 15 -13.61 -8.60 -7.02
CA ALA A 15 -13.10 -7.84 -5.87
C ALA A 15 -14.12 -7.80 -4.72
N ARG A 16 -15.40 -7.48 -5.03
CA ARG A 16 -16.48 -7.49 -4.04
C ARG A 16 -16.73 -8.88 -3.44
N LEU A 17 -16.66 -9.93 -4.26
CA LEU A 17 -16.78 -11.31 -3.77
C LEU A 17 -15.65 -11.63 -2.78
N LEU A 18 -14.40 -11.30 -3.12
CA LEU A 18 -13.25 -11.50 -2.25
C LEU A 18 -13.38 -10.72 -0.93
N ALA A 19 -13.82 -9.46 -0.99
CA ALA A 19 -14.08 -8.66 0.21
C ALA A 19 -15.18 -9.27 1.10
N ASN A 20 -16.25 -9.77 0.49
CA ASN A 20 -17.31 -10.47 1.21
C ASN A 20 -16.83 -11.75 1.90
N ILE A 21 -15.98 -12.54 1.22
CA ILE A 21 -15.36 -13.74 1.83
C ILE A 21 -14.48 -13.33 3.01
N ALA A 22 -13.62 -12.32 2.85
CA ALA A 22 -12.75 -11.81 3.92
C ALA A 22 -13.53 -11.40 5.17
N SER A 23 -14.76 -10.89 5.03
CA SER A 23 -15.59 -10.47 6.16
C SER A 23 -16.30 -11.60 6.91
N LYS A 24 -16.28 -12.83 6.39
CA LYS A 24 -17.06 -13.97 6.90
C LYS A 24 -16.23 -15.19 7.28
N THR A 25 -14.95 -15.18 6.96
CA THR A 25 -14.05 -16.31 7.20
C THR A 25 -13.20 -16.03 8.41
N ASP A 26 -12.98 -17.05 9.24
CA ASP A 26 -11.95 -17.08 10.29
C ASP A 26 -10.81 -18.06 9.92
N ASP A 27 -10.93 -18.78 8.80
CA ASP A 27 -9.90 -19.70 8.32
C ASP A 27 -8.67 -18.95 7.78
N PRO A 28 -7.48 -19.14 8.39
CA PRO A 28 -6.26 -18.41 8.01
C PRO A 28 -5.81 -18.69 6.58
N GLN A 29 -6.02 -19.92 6.10
CA GLN A 29 -5.62 -20.30 4.74
C GLN A 29 -6.50 -19.59 3.70
N THR A 30 -7.81 -19.54 3.92
CA THR A 30 -8.76 -18.79 3.09
C THR A 30 -8.40 -17.31 3.07
N MET A 31 -8.16 -16.70 4.22
CA MET A 31 -7.72 -15.29 4.29
C MET A 31 -6.44 -15.05 3.51
N ARG A 32 -5.45 -15.94 3.63
CA ARG A 32 -4.18 -15.82 2.90
C ARG A 32 -4.40 -15.85 1.39
N MET A 33 -5.26 -16.75 0.91
CA MET A 33 -5.61 -16.85 -0.51
C MET A 33 -6.36 -15.60 -1.00
N VAL A 34 -7.32 -15.11 -0.21
CA VAL A 34 -8.08 -13.89 -0.50
C VAL A 34 -7.17 -12.66 -0.55
N ALA A 35 -6.35 -12.45 0.48
CA ALA A 35 -5.38 -11.36 0.52
C ALA A 35 -4.40 -11.44 -0.66
N GLY A 36 -3.97 -12.65 -1.02
CA GLY A 36 -3.10 -12.85 -2.18
C GLY A 36 -3.76 -12.53 -3.51
N ALA A 37 -5.04 -12.88 -3.68
CA ALA A 37 -5.82 -12.53 -4.86
C ALA A 37 -5.99 -11.00 -4.97
N ILE A 38 -6.39 -10.32 -3.89
CA ILE A 38 -6.50 -8.86 -3.86
C ILE A 38 -5.14 -8.20 -4.15
N ALA A 39 -4.06 -8.69 -3.55
CA ALA A 39 -2.71 -8.17 -3.78
C ALA A 39 -2.23 -8.30 -5.24
N ASN A 40 -2.72 -9.30 -5.98
CA ASN A 40 -2.47 -9.42 -7.42
C ASN A 40 -3.26 -8.39 -8.23
N LEU A 41 -4.48 -8.06 -7.81
CA LEU A 41 -5.31 -7.03 -8.44
C LEU A 41 -4.76 -5.62 -8.17
N CYS A 42 -4.20 -5.37 -6.98
CA CYS A 42 -3.53 -4.13 -6.62
C CYS A 42 -2.38 -3.75 -7.58
N GLY A 43 -1.80 -4.72 -8.28
CA GLY A 43 -0.71 -4.49 -9.25
C GLY A 43 -1.15 -3.90 -10.59
N ASN A 44 -2.41 -3.52 -10.76
CA ASN A 44 -2.94 -2.92 -11.98
C ASN A 44 -3.79 -1.70 -11.65
N GLU A 45 -3.31 -0.52 -12.05
CA GLU A 45 -3.89 0.78 -11.77
C GLU A 45 -5.33 0.94 -12.30
N LYS A 46 -5.67 0.26 -13.40
CA LYS A 46 -7.00 0.34 -14.02
C LYS A 46 -8.10 -0.11 -13.07
N TRP A 47 -7.76 -0.99 -12.12
CA TRP A 47 -8.71 -1.56 -11.18
C TRP A 47 -8.69 -0.88 -9.81
N HIS A 48 -7.82 0.10 -9.56
CA HIS A 48 -7.67 0.71 -8.24
C HIS A 48 -8.95 1.36 -7.71
N ALA A 49 -9.66 2.11 -8.56
CA ALA A 49 -10.92 2.75 -8.19
C ALA A 49 -12.00 1.71 -7.86
N MET A 50 -12.13 0.68 -8.70
CA MET A 50 -13.09 -0.42 -8.48
C MET A 50 -12.72 -1.26 -7.26
N LEU A 51 -11.43 -1.56 -7.04
CA LEU A 51 -10.95 -2.26 -5.84
C LEU A 51 -11.30 -1.51 -4.56
N LYS A 52 -11.16 -0.18 -4.56
CA LYS A 52 -11.60 0.66 -3.44
C LYS A 52 -13.12 0.59 -3.26
N GLN A 53 -13.88 0.82 -4.34
CA GLN A 53 -15.35 0.82 -4.31
C GLN A 53 -15.93 -0.51 -3.83
N ASP A 54 -15.33 -1.62 -4.25
CA ASP A 54 -15.72 -2.98 -3.89
C ASP A 54 -15.21 -3.41 -2.49
N GLY A 55 -14.55 -2.51 -1.76
CA GLY A 55 -14.10 -2.76 -0.39
C GLY A 55 -12.82 -3.61 -0.28
N GLY A 56 -12.07 -3.80 -1.36
CA GLY A 56 -10.85 -4.60 -1.38
C GLY A 56 -9.75 -4.07 -0.44
N ILE A 57 -9.57 -2.75 -0.38
CA ILE A 57 -8.58 -2.14 0.55
C ILE A 57 -9.03 -2.33 2.01
N LYS A 58 -10.31 -2.09 2.29
CA LYS A 58 -10.90 -2.32 3.62
C LYS A 58 -10.81 -3.79 4.04
N ALA A 59 -11.00 -4.72 3.11
CA ALA A 59 -10.85 -6.16 3.37
C ALA A 59 -9.40 -6.52 3.76
N LEU A 60 -8.40 -5.96 3.07
CA LEU A 60 -6.99 -6.14 3.47
C LEU A 60 -6.73 -5.62 4.88
N LEU A 61 -7.21 -4.41 5.22
CA LEU A 61 -7.03 -3.85 6.55
C LEU A 61 -7.85 -4.59 7.63
N GLY A 62 -9.01 -5.14 7.29
CA GLY A 62 -9.81 -5.95 8.20
C GLY A 62 -9.13 -7.27 8.55
N MET A 63 -8.63 -7.99 7.52
CA MET A 63 -7.91 -9.26 7.72
C MET A 63 -6.63 -9.10 8.56
N PHE A 64 -6.04 -7.91 8.61
CA PHE A 64 -4.89 -7.63 9.46
C PHE A 64 -5.15 -7.93 10.95
N GLN A 65 -6.38 -7.71 11.44
CA GLN A 65 -6.75 -7.86 12.84
C GLN A 65 -6.66 -9.31 13.36
N THR A 66 -6.49 -10.26 12.45
CA THR A 66 -6.39 -11.70 12.76
C THR A 66 -4.98 -12.10 13.19
N GLY A 67 -3.98 -11.25 12.95
CA GLY A 67 -2.60 -11.47 13.42
C GLY A 67 -1.82 -12.56 12.68
N HIS A 68 -2.39 -13.20 11.65
CA HIS A 68 -1.71 -14.27 10.91
C HIS A 68 -0.58 -13.73 10.02
N THR A 69 0.67 -14.06 10.36
CA THR A 69 1.89 -13.58 9.67
C THR A 69 1.83 -13.73 8.14
N ASP A 70 1.37 -14.88 7.66
CA ASP A 70 1.24 -15.17 6.24
C ASP A 70 0.22 -14.26 5.53
N VAL A 71 -0.89 -13.95 6.20
CA VAL A 71 -1.93 -13.03 5.70
C VAL A 71 -1.38 -11.60 5.67
N ILE A 72 -0.69 -11.18 6.74
CA ILE A 72 -0.06 -9.87 6.84
C ILE A 72 0.98 -9.66 5.72
N ALA A 73 1.77 -10.68 5.38
CA ALA A 73 2.71 -10.62 4.27
C ALA A 73 2.01 -10.36 2.91
N GLN A 74 0.84 -10.97 2.69
CA GLN A 74 0.03 -10.72 1.48
C GLN A 74 -0.57 -9.31 1.48
N ILE A 75 -1.07 -8.85 2.63
CA ILE A 75 -1.60 -7.48 2.81
C ILE A 75 -0.51 -6.46 2.49
N ALA A 76 0.65 -6.57 3.13
CA ALA A 76 1.78 -5.66 2.91
C ALA A 76 2.20 -5.66 1.43
N ARG A 77 2.28 -6.84 0.77
CA ARG A 77 2.56 -6.91 -0.68
C ARG A 77 1.50 -6.17 -1.50
N GLY A 78 0.22 -6.37 -1.20
CA GLY A 78 -0.89 -5.71 -1.91
C GLY A 78 -0.81 -4.20 -1.84
N LEU A 79 -0.59 -3.65 -0.64
CA LEU A 79 -0.45 -2.21 -0.42
C LEU A 79 0.78 -1.65 -1.14
N ALA A 80 1.92 -2.35 -1.12
CA ALA A 80 3.11 -1.96 -1.88
C ALA A 80 2.86 -1.94 -3.39
N ASN A 81 2.20 -2.97 -3.93
CA ASN A 81 1.87 -3.05 -5.35
C ASN A 81 0.97 -1.89 -5.77
N PHE A 82 -0.07 -1.60 -4.97
CA PHE A 82 -0.98 -0.49 -5.22
C PHE A 82 -0.23 0.84 -5.23
N ALA A 83 0.51 1.15 -4.16
CA ALA A 83 1.25 2.41 -4.05
C ALA A 83 2.27 2.57 -5.18
N LYS A 84 2.97 1.49 -5.54
CA LYS A 84 3.92 1.49 -6.66
C LYS A 84 3.25 1.82 -7.99
N CYS A 85 2.14 1.16 -8.32
CA CYS A 85 1.41 1.42 -9.57
C CYS A 85 0.85 2.85 -9.59
N GLU A 86 0.27 3.30 -8.49
CA GLU A 86 -0.28 4.65 -8.38
C GLU A 86 0.82 5.71 -8.52
N SER A 87 1.96 5.56 -7.83
CA SER A 87 3.10 6.48 -7.95
C SER A 87 3.67 6.55 -9.37
N ARG A 88 3.67 5.43 -10.11
CA ARG A 88 4.13 5.38 -11.50
C ARG A 88 3.23 6.21 -12.41
N VAL A 89 1.92 6.03 -12.34
CA VAL A 89 0.99 6.78 -13.22
C VAL A 89 0.91 8.25 -12.86
N ILE A 90 1.09 8.61 -11.58
CA ILE A 90 1.22 10.00 -11.14
C ILE A 90 2.51 10.62 -11.71
N SER A 91 3.64 9.91 -11.63
CA SER A 91 4.91 10.40 -12.18
C SER A 91 4.86 10.60 -13.70
N GLN A 92 4.00 9.86 -14.41
CA GLN A 92 3.76 10.01 -15.85
C GLN A 92 2.72 11.09 -16.19
N GLY A 93 2.11 11.73 -15.19
CA GLY A 93 1.07 12.74 -15.39
C GLY A 93 -0.30 12.18 -15.80
N HIS A 94 -0.48 10.86 -15.85
CA HIS A 94 -1.74 10.21 -16.22
C HIS A 94 -2.79 10.23 -15.10
N LYS A 95 -2.36 10.47 -13.85
CA LYS A 95 -3.23 10.60 -12.68
C LYS A 95 -2.71 11.73 -11.79
N LYS A 96 -3.60 12.43 -11.11
CA LYS A 96 -3.28 13.44 -10.09
C LYS A 96 -4.18 13.24 -8.87
N GLY A 97 -3.81 13.86 -7.76
CA GLY A 97 -4.58 13.88 -6.53
C GLY A 97 -4.04 12.95 -5.45
N ARG A 98 -4.70 13.02 -4.30
CA ARG A 98 -4.40 12.23 -3.11
C ARG A 98 -4.57 10.74 -3.38
N SER A 99 -3.73 9.92 -2.75
CA SER A 99 -3.78 8.47 -2.91
C SER A 99 -5.06 7.86 -2.34
N LEU A 100 -5.64 6.93 -3.11
CA LEU A 100 -6.80 6.15 -2.67
C LEU A 100 -6.53 5.29 -1.43
N LEU A 101 -5.27 4.90 -1.20
CA LEU A 101 -4.84 4.18 -0.01
C LEU A 101 -4.93 5.08 1.23
N ILE A 102 -4.54 6.35 1.13
CA ILE A 102 -4.60 7.28 2.26
C ILE A 102 -6.07 7.58 2.61
N GLU A 103 -6.93 7.72 1.60
CA GLU A 103 -8.38 7.86 1.82
C GLU A 103 -9.00 6.69 2.60
N ASP A 104 -8.48 5.47 2.44
CA ASP A 104 -8.94 4.27 3.16
C ASP A 104 -8.14 4.00 4.45
N GLY A 105 -7.36 4.97 4.95
CA GLY A 105 -6.67 4.90 6.24
C GLY A 105 -5.39 4.08 6.25
N VAL A 106 -4.87 3.68 5.07
CA VAL A 106 -3.66 2.86 4.96
C VAL A 106 -2.43 3.57 5.52
N LEU A 107 -2.34 4.90 5.41
CA LEU A 107 -1.18 5.64 5.93
C LEU A 107 -1.03 5.47 7.45
N SER A 108 -2.12 5.61 8.20
CA SER A 108 -2.13 5.36 9.65
C SER A 108 -1.74 3.92 9.97
N TRP A 109 -2.24 2.96 9.18
CA TRP A 109 -1.85 1.55 9.33
C TRP A 109 -0.34 1.35 9.10
N ILE A 110 0.26 1.96 8.08
CA ILE A 110 1.70 1.89 7.84
C ILE A 110 2.48 2.48 9.02
N MET A 111 2.11 3.66 9.51
CA MET A 111 2.81 4.33 10.61
C MET A 111 2.75 3.52 11.91
N ALA A 112 1.62 2.87 12.19
CA ALA A 112 1.48 2.00 13.36
C ALA A 112 2.35 0.73 13.28
N ASN A 113 2.74 0.30 12.07
CA ASN A 113 3.30 -1.03 11.82
C ASN A 113 4.71 -1.03 11.21
N SER A 114 5.34 0.14 11.06
CA SER A 114 6.54 0.32 10.24
C SER A 114 7.74 -0.52 10.66
N THR A 115 7.85 -0.87 11.94
CA THR A 115 8.96 -1.65 12.52
C THR A 115 8.51 -2.96 13.18
N MET A 116 7.20 -3.25 13.22
CA MET A 116 6.65 -4.38 14.00
C MET A 116 6.92 -5.75 13.37
N PHE A 117 7.17 -5.81 12.06
CA PHE A 117 7.23 -7.08 11.31
C PHE A 117 8.65 -7.51 10.92
N PRO A 118 8.85 -8.81 10.63
CA PRO A 118 10.12 -9.33 10.11
C PRO A 118 10.55 -8.64 8.81
N PRO A 119 11.85 -8.65 8.46
CA PRO A 119 12.37 -7.96 7.27
C PRO A 119 11.66 -8.31 5.95
N SER A 120 11.22 -9.56 5.79
CA SER A 120 10.50 -10.05 4.59
C SER A 120 9.16 -9.35 4.35
N THR A 121 8.46 -8.96 5.42
CA THR A 121 7.17 -8.24 5.38
C THR A 121 7.40 -6.74 5.49
N ARG A 122 8.29 -6.31 6.38
CA ARG A 122 8.64 -4.91 6.60
C ARG A 122 9.05 -4.20 5.32
N ARG A 123 9.84 -4.85 4.46
CA ARG A 123 10.23 -4.30 3.16
C ARG A 123 9.03 -3.86 2.30
N HIS A 124 7.91 -4.58 2.36
CA HIS A 124 6.72 -4.23 1.58
C HIS A 124 6.01 -3.02 2.19
N ILE A 125 5.97 -2.91 3.53
CA ILE A 125 5.42 -1.74 4.23
C ILE A 125 6.27 -0.49 3.92
N GLU A 126 7.59 -0.61 4.02
CA GLU A 126 8.52 0.48 3.69
C GLU A 126 8.38 0.92 2.23
N LEU A 127 8.31 -0.03 1.29
CA LEU A 127 8.09 0.30 -0.13
C LEU A 127 6.74 0.97 -0.37
N ALA A 128 5.66 0.49 0.26
CA ALA A 128 4.35 1.12 0.16
C ALA A 128 4.42 2.58 0.61
N PHE A 129 5.05 2.82 1.77
CA PHE A 129 5.21 4.15 2.31
C PHE A 129 6.06 5.07 1.44
N CYS A 130 7.24 4.58 1.00
CA CYS A 130 8.12 5.34 0.13
C CYS A 130 7.45 5.71 -1.20
N HIS A 131 6.62 4.83 -1.76
CA HIS A 131 5.84 5.11 -2.96
C HIS A 131 4.73 6.15 -2.73
N LEU A 132 4.02 6.08 -1.59
CA LEU A 132 3.07 7.12 -1.20
C LEU A 132 3.75 8.48 -1.07
N ALA A 133 4.96 8.51 -0.53
CA ALA A 133 5.75 9.73 -0.35
C ALA A 133 6.29 10.33 -1.65
N GLN A 134 6.25 9.60 -2.78
CA GLN A 134 6.61 10.19 -4.08
C GLN A 134 5.53 11.14 -4.61
N ASN A 135 4.30 11.05 -4.11
CA ASN A 135 3.21 11.91 -4.55
C ASN A 135 3.12 13.15 -3.65
N VAL A 136 3.37 14.33 -4.23
CA VAL A 136 3.33 15.60 -3.51
C VAL A 136 1.95 15.92 -2.93
N GLU A 137 0.87 15.40 -3.52
CA GLU A 137 -0.50 15.57 -3.00
C GLU A 137 -0.72 14.85 -1.66
N ASN A 138 0.14 13.89 -1.31
CA ASN A 138 0.07 13.16 -0.04
C ASN A 138 0.86 13.86 1.08
N SER A 139 1.58 14.95 0.79
CA SER A 139 2.57 15.52 1.71
C SER A 139 1.98 15.91 3.05
N ARG A 140 0.82 16.57 3.02
CA ARG A 140 0.15 17.04 4.24
C ARG A 140 -0.23 15.88 5.16
N ASP A 141 -0.82 14.83 4.61
CA ASP A 141 -1.15 13.63 5.38
C ASP A 141 0.10 13.00 6.00
N ILE A 142 1.17 12.87 5.22
CA ILE A 142 2.44 12.27 5.67
C ILE A 142 3.07 13.09 6.81
N ILE A 143 3.06 14.41 6.72
CA ILE A 143 3.60 15.29 7.77
C ILE A 143 2.78 15.14 9.05
N ILE A 144 1.44 15.25 8.96
CA ILE A 144 0.55 15.18 10.12
C ILE A 144 0.63 13.82 10.83
N THR A 145 0.84 12.73 10.09
CA THR A 145 0.99 11.39 10.69
C THR A 145 2.40 11.10 11.23
N GLY A 146 3.31 12.09 11.26
CA GLY A 146 4.69 11.90 11.72
C GLY A 146 5.58 11.13 10.73
N GLY A 147 5.17 11.03 9.47
CA GLY A 147 5.83 10.24 8.45
C GLY A 147 7.21 10.73 8.04
N ILE A 148 7.57 11.99 8.32
CA ILE A 148 8.92 12.52 8.07
C ILE A 148 9.97 11.73 8.88
N LYS A 149 9.70 11.47 10.15
CA LYS A 149 10.58 10.66 11.02
C LYS A 149 10.76 9.26 10.47
N GLU A 150 9.69 8.66 9.99
CA GLU A 150 9.71 7.31 9.41
C GLU A 150 10.48 7.29 8.07
N LEU A 151 10.33 8.30 7.21
CA LEU A 151 11.12 8.42 5.98
C LEU A 151 12.61 8.56 6.28
N LEU A 152 12.97 9.37 7.28
CA LEU A 152 14.36 9.52 7.73
C LEU A 152 14.92 8.19 8.23
N ARG A 153 14.15 7.44 9.05
CA ARG A 153 14.53 6.10 9.52
C ARG A 153 14.78 5.15 8.35
N ILE A 154 13.82 5.02 7.43
CA ILE A 154 13.95 4.14 6.26
C ILE A 154 15.16 4.52 5.43
N SER A 155 15.41 5.82 5.20
CA SER A 155 16.54 6.30 4.39
C SER A 155 17.93 5.87 4.90
N LYS A 156 18.04 5.60 6.21
CA LYS A 156 19.28 5.24 6.91
C LYS A 156 19.36 3.75 7.25
N GLU A 157 18.26 3.19 7.74
CA GLU A 157 18.24 1.89 8.43
C GLU A 157 17.60 0.76 7.62
N SER A 158 16.87 1.06 6.54
CA SER A 158 16.25 -0.02 5.76
C SER A 158 17.32 -0.95 5.18
N SER A 159 17.11 -2.26 5.29
CA SER A 159 18.00 -3.28 4.71
C SER A 159 17.94 -3.33 3.17
N ARG A 160 17.03 -2.56 2.56
CA ARG A 160 16.72 -2.56 1.14
C ARG A 160 17.14 -1.26 0.47
N ASP A 161 18.09 -1.36 -0.46
CA ASP A 161 18.66 -0.20 -1.17
C ASP A 161 17.60 0.59 -1.94
N ASP A 162 16.65 -0.09 -2.56
CA ASP A 162 15.53 0.53 -3.27
C ASP A 162 14.63 1.34 -2.33
N ALA A 163 14.32 0.81 -1.15
CA ALA A 163 13.55 1.55 -0.14
C ALA A 163 14.32 2.77 0.39
N ARG A 164 15.62 2.62 0.69
CA ARG A 164 16.48 3.75 1.11
C ARG A 164 16.53 4.85 0.06
N ASN A 165 16.70 4.47 -1.21
CA ASN A 165 16.80 5.42 -2.31
C ASN A 165 15.48 6.15 -2.57
N LEU A 166 14.35 5.46 -2.50
CA LEU A 166 13.03 6.10 -2.63
C LEU A 166 12.75 7.06 -1.47
N ALA A 167 13.11 6.69 -0.24
CA ALA A 167 12.96 7.57 0.93
C ALA A 167 13.80 8.84 0.79
N LYS A 168 15.09 8.71 0.45
CA LYS A 168 15.98 9.86 0.17
C LYS A 168 15.43 10.74 -0.94
N LYS A 169 14.95 10.13 -2.02
CA LYS A 169 14.33 10.86 -3.13
C LYS A 169 13.13 11.67 -2.64
N ALA A 170 12.21 11.06 -1.90
CA ALA A 170 11.04 11.76 -1.37
C ALA A 170 11.43 12.97 -0.51
N LEU A 171 12.34 12.76 0.46
CA LEU A 171 12.83 13.81 1.36
C LEU A 171 13.48 14.97 0.60
N ASN A 172 14.23 14.68 -0.46
CA ASN A 172 14.99 15.69 -1.20
C ASN A 172 14.18 16.40 -2.30
N SER A 173 13.21 15.72 -2.91
CA SER A 173 12.46 16.27 -4.05
C SER A 173 11.17 16.97 -3.65
N ASN A 174 10.69 16.78 -2.41
CA ASN A 174 9.44 17.36 -1.95
C ASN A 174 9.70 18.61 -1.08
N PRO A 175 9.33 19.82 -1.57
CA PRO A 175 9.56 21.06 -0.82
C PRO A 175 8.88 21.10 0.55
N ALA A 176 7.73 20.42 0.71
CA ALA A 176 7.05 20.34 2.00
C ALA A 176 7.86 19.52 3.00
N PHE A 177 8.49 18.43 2.55
CA PHE A 177 9.32 17.60 3.43
C PHE A 177 10.63 18.29 3.79
N LEU A 178 11.27 19.00 2.84
CA LEU A 178 12.50 19.75 3.11
C LEU A 178 12.35 20.75 4.28
N LYS A 179 11.20 21.41 4.37
CA LYS A 179 10.90 22.37 5.46
C LYS A 179 10.80 21.72 6.84
N GLU A 180 10.46 20.44 6.90
CA GLU A 180 10.28 19.70 8.17
C GLU A 180 11.60 19.09 8.68
N ILE A 181 12.64 19.06 7.85
CA ILE A 181 13.94 18.44 8.16
C ILE A 181 15.00 19.50 8.53
N GLN A 182 14.71 20.78 8.28
CA GLN A 182 15.54 21.93 8.63
C GLN A 182 15.26 22.39 10.07
#